data_AF-A0A3C1LIY9-F1
#
_entry.id   AF-A0A3C1LIY9-F1
#
_cell.length_a   1.000
_cell.length_b   1.000
_cell.length_c   1.000
_cell.angle_alpha   90.00
_cell.angle_beta   90.00
_cell.angle_gamma   90.00
#
_symmetry.space_group_name_H-M   'P 1'
#
loop_
_entity.id
_entity.type
_entity.pdbx_description
1 polymer ?
#
loop_
_entity_poly.entity_id
_entity_poly.type
_entity_poly.pdbx_seq_one_letter_code
_entity_poly.pdbx_strand_id
1 'polypeptide(L)'
;CSKFINDFSGDEYVVAPSASCIGFVKNYYTKLFDNSSVHNEVKFLAERSYEFSDFIVNVLGVTDIGARMNAKVTYHDSCAALRECNIKQAPRQLLAAVAGLELVELNDVETCCGFGGTFAVKFEPISVAMGDQKIDNAVASHADYLVSTDMSCLMH
;
A
#
# COMPACT_ATOMS: atom_id res chain seq x y z
N CYS A 1 16.43 -4.86 19.01
CA CYS A 1 15.51 -4.63 17.89
C CYS A 1 14.15 -4.12 18.41
N SER A 2 14.11 -3.08 19.25
CA SER A 2 12.86 -2.60 19.91
C SER A 2 12.55 -1.14 19.62
N LYS A 3 13.34 -0.47 18.77
CA LYS A 3 13.21 0.96 18.50
C LYS A 3 11.79 1.32 18.03
N PHE A 4 11.27 0.62 17.01
CA PHE A 4 9.93 0.87 16.48
C PHE A 4 8.84 0.70 17.55
N ILE A 5 8.94 -0.36 18.37
CA ILE A 5 8.00 -0.60 19.48
C ILE A 5 8.05 0.54 20.50
N ASN A 6 9.26 1.01 20.83
CA ASN A 6 9.44 2.11 21.79
C ASN A 6 8.95 3.45 21.24
N ASP A 7 9.27 3.76 19.97
CA ASP A 7 8.86 5.00 19.30
C ASP A 7 7.33 5.11 19.23
N PHE A 8 6.66 3.97 19.04
CA PHE A 8 5.20 3.88 18.96
C PHE A 8 4.64 3.11 20.16
N SER A 9 5.03 3.44 21.40
CA SER A 9 4.57 2.71 22.60
C SER A 9 3.22 3.18 23.17
N GLY A 10 2.67 4.30 22.69
CA GLY A 10 1.37 4.84 23.14
C GLY A 10 0.15 4.19 22.48
N ASP A 11 -1.02 4.83 22.65
CA ASP A 11 -2.31 4.32 22.16
C ASP A 11 -2.78 4.96 20.84
N GLU A 12 -1.98 5.85 20.27
CA GLU A 12 -2.30 6.58 19.05
C GLU A 12 -2.27 5.66 17.82
N TYR A 13 -3.06 5.96 16.79
CA TYR A 13 -2.98 5.23 15.52
C TYR A 13 -1.62 5.44 14.85
N VAL A 14 -1.07 4.36 14.28
CA VAL A 14 0.12 4.44 13.41
C VAL A 14 -0.35 4.36 11.98
N VAL A 15 -0.16 5.43 11.22
CA VAL A 15 -0.62 5.52 9.83
C VAL A 15 0.57 5.74 8.92
N ALA A 16 0.69 4.94 7.86
CA ALA A 16 1.76 5.08 6.88
C ALA A 16 1.23 4.97 5.44
N PRO A 17 1.76 5.76 4.48
CA PRO A 17 1.43 5.66 3.06
C PRO A 17 2.25 4.54 2.39
N SER A 18 2.26 3.36 3.00
CA SER A 18 2.96 2.19 2.47
C SER A 18 2.27 0.91 2.96
N ALA A 19 1.60 0.24 2.04
CA ALA A 19 0.94 -1.02 2.31
C ALA A 19 1.94 -2.12 2.72
N SER A 20 3.14 -2.17 2.14
CA SER A 20 4.19 -3.13 2.51
C SER A 20 4.74 -2.91 3.91
N CYS A 21 4.96 -1.65 4.33
CA CYS A 21 5.41 -1.37 5.69
C CYS A 21 4.35 -1.80 6.72
N ILE A 22 3.10 -1.43 6.48
CA ILE A 22 1.99 -1.76 7.38
C ILE A 22 1.70 -3.27 7.35
N GLY A 23 1.69 -3.88 6.16
CA GLY A 23 1.54 -5.31 5.98
C GLY A 23 2.61 -6.11 6.73
N PHE A 24 3.86 -5.62 6.72
CA PHE A 24 4.93 -6.24 7.49
C PHE A 24 4.70 -6.18 9.01
N VAL A 25 4.31 -5.01 9.53
CA VAL A 25 3.99 -4.82 10.96
C VAL A 25 2.80 -5.69 11.38
N LYS A 26 1.73 -5.75 10.58
CA LYS A 26 0.53 -6.52 10.92
C LYS A 26 0.76 -8.03 10.92
N ASN A 27 1.54 -8.54 9.95
CA ASN A 27 1.58 -9.98 9.68
C ASN A 27 2.85 -10.69 10.17
N TYR A 28 3.94 -9.97 10.40
CA TYR A 28 5.26 -10.57 10.67
C TYR A 28 5.89 -10.10 11.97
N TYR A 29 5.68 -8.85 12.41
CA TYR A 29 6.24 -8.37 13.68
C TYR A 29 5.80 -9.25 14.86
N THR A 30 4.52 -9.62 14.95
CA THR A 30 4.00 -10.49 16.02
C THR A 30 4.72 -11.83 16.09
N LYS A 31 5.08 -12.41 14.94
CA LYS A 31 5.87 -13.65 14.86
C LYS A 31 7.32 -13.47 15.30
N LEU A 32 7.93 -12.32 14.97
CA LEU A 32 9.31 -12.01 15.36
C LEU A 32 9.48 -11.87 16.88
N PHE A 33 8.42 -11.45 17.57
CA PHE A 33 8.39 -11.22 19.02
C PHE A 33 7.54 -12.25 19.76
N ASP A 34 7.26 -13.40 19.15
CA ASP A 34 6.50 -14.46 19.77
C ASP A 34 7.19 -14.98 21.04
N ASN A 35 6.43 -15.15 22.12
CA ASN A 35 6.93 -15.48 23.47
C ASN A 35 7.99 -14.53 24.05
N SER A 36 8.14 -13.32 23.50
CA SER A 36 9.02 -12.29 24.08
C SER A 36 8.29 -11.48 25.16
N SER A 37 9.05 -10.73 25.96
CA SER A 37 8.49 -9.84 26.99
C SER A 37 7.65 -8.68 26.44
N VAL A 38 7.74 -8.40 25.13
CA VAL A 38 7.03 -7.31 24.44
C VAL A 38 5.93 -7.82 23.48
N HIS A 39 5.57 -9.09 23.59
CA HIS A 39 4.64 -9.74 22.67
C HIS A 39 3.28 -9.01 22.58
N ASN A 40 2.73 -8.61 23.74
CA ASN A 40 1.43 -7.96 23.80
C ASN A 40 1.48 -6.55 23.21
N GLU A 41 2.56 -5.82 23.47
CA GLU A 41 2.80 -4.48 22.94
C GLU A 41 2.91 -4.51 21.42
N VAL A 42 3.59 -5.52 20.86
CA VAL A 42 3.69 -5.70 19.41
C VAL A 42 2.35 -6.06 18.79
N LYS A 43 1.56 -6.92 19.44
CA LYS A 43 0.22 -7.26 18.97
C LYS A 43 -0.69 -6.02 18.96
N PHE A 44 -0.67 -5.24 20.04
CA PHE A 44 -1.43 -4.00 20.13
C PHE A 44 -0.99 -2.96 19.08
N LEU A 45 0.33 -2.81 18.87
CA LEU A 45 0.89 -1.95 17.83
C LEU A 45 0.40 -2.35 16.43
N ALA A 46 0.37 -3.65 16.12
CA ALA A 46 -0.15 -4.17 14.86
C ALA A 46 -1.65 -3.89 14.66
N GLU A 47 -2.46 -4.03 15.71
CA GLU A 47 -3.91 -3.78 15.67
C GLU A 47 -4.27 -2.32 15.41
N ARG A 48 -3.42 -1.37 15.80
CA ARG A 48 -3.62 0.07 15.56
C ARG A 48 -2.77 0.65 14.42
N SER A 49 -2.14 -0.21 13.61
CA SER A 49 -1.39 0.18 12.42
C SER A 49 -2.24 0.07 11.15
N TYR A 50 -2.32 1.16 10.40
CA TYR A 50 -3.17 1.27 9.20
C TYR A 50 -2.41 1.88 8.04
N GLU A 51 -2.74 1.41 6.83
CA GLU A 51 -2.34 2.10 5.61
C GLU A 51 -3.18 3.38 5.48
N PHE A 52 -2.62 4.42 4.89
CA PHE A 52 -3.25 5.74 4.82
C PHE A 52 -4.68 5.72 4.27
N SER A 53 -4.92 5.11 3.10
CA SER A 53 -6.26 5.08 2.51
C SER A 53 -7.25 4.28 3.37
N ASP A 54 -6.81 3.15 3.92
CA ASP A 54 -7.60 2.31 4.82
C ASP A 54 -7.99 3.07 6.10
N PHE A 55 -7.05 3.82 6.68
CA PHE A 55 -7.31 4.64 7.85
C PHE A 55 -8.37 5.71 7.58
N ILE A 56 -8.20 6.50 6.52
CA ILE A 56 -9.12 7.59 6.20
C ILE A 56 -10.53 7.05 5.94
N VAL A 57 -10.66 5.98 5.17
CA VAL A 57 -11.95 5.44 4.77
C VAL A 57 -12.58 4.59 5.86
N ASN A 58 -11.89 3.56 6.35
CA ASN A 58 -12.48 2.53 7.20
C ASN A 58 -12.38 2.84 8.69
N VAL A 59 -11.45 3.71 9.12
CA VAL A 59 -11.34 4.14 10.52
C VAL A 59 -12.02 5.48 10.75
N LEU A 60 -11.73 6.49 9.93
CA LEU A 60 -12.36 7.82 10.09
C LEU A 60 -13.73 7.93 9.42
N GLY A 61 -14.09 7.04 8.50
CA GLY A 61 -15.35 7.13 7.75
C GLY A 61 -15.39 8.28 6.75
N VAL A 62 -14.22 8.78 6.33
CA VAL A 62 -14.10 9.92 5.42
C VAL A 62 -13.75 9.42 4.02
N THR A 63 -14.50 9.87 3.02
CA THR A 63 -14.23 9.52 1.60
C THR A 63 -13.85 10.73 0.75
N ASP A 64 -14.14 11.94 1.21
CA ASP A 64 -13.78 13.20 0.54
C ASP A 64 -12.99 14.08 1.51
N ILE A 65 -11.77 14.41 1.12
CA ILE A 65 -10.84 15.28 1.87
C ILE A 65 -10.68 16.67 1.23
N GLY A 66 -11.51 17.00 0.23
CA GLY A 66 -11.48 18.28 -0.49
C GLY A 66 -10.36 18.39 -1.53
N ALA A 67 -9.79 17.25 -1.95
CA ALA A 67 -8.72 17.21 -2.94
C ALA A 67 -9.22 17.58 -4.35
N ARG A 68 -8.35 18.20 -5.15
CA ARG A 68 -8.66 18.60 -6.53
C ARG A 68 -7.48 18.33 -7.44
N MET A 69 -7.74 17.72 -8.58
CA MET A 69 -6.73 17.41 -9.58
C MET A 69 -7.42 17.21 -10.93
N ASN A 70 -7.12 18.06 -11.91
CA ASN A 70 -7.66 17.91 -13.27
C ASN A 70 -6.73 17.04 -14.09
N ALA A 71 -6.84 15.72 -13.96
CA ALA A 71 -6.01 14.76 -14.66
C ALA A 71 -6.70 13.40 -14.78
N LYS A 72 -6.27 12.60 -15.76
CA LYS A 72 -6.62 11.18 -15.83
C LYS A 72 -5.59 10.38 -15.04
N VAL A 73 -6.05 9.53 -14.15
CA VAL A 73 -5.20 8.72 -13.28
C VAL A 73 -5.55 7.26 -13.43
N THR A 74 -4.55 6.39 -13.47
CA THR A 74 -4.73 4.95 -13.31
C THR A 74 -4.16 4.48 -11.99
N TYR A 75 -4.76 3.46 -11.42
CA TYR A 75 -4.39 2.95 -10.11
C TYR A 75 -3.79 1.55 -10.23
N HIS A 76 -2.60 1.37 -9.64
CA HIS A 76 -1.96 0.08 -9.48
C HIS A 76 -2.22 -0.45 -8.07
N ASP A 77 -2.96 -1.56 -8.00
CA ASP A 77 -3.09 -2.34 -6.77
C ASP A 77 -1.75 -2.96 -6.39
N SER A 78 -1.15 -2.45 -5.31
CA SER A 78 0.00 -3.09 -4.68
C SER A 78 -0.39 -4.48 -4.17
N CYS A 79 0.46 -5.48 -4.42
CA CYS A 79 0.24 -6.81 -3.89
C CYS A 79 0.25 -6.85 -2.35
N ALA A 80 0.98 -5.95 -1.70
CA ALA A 80 0.97 -5.82 -0.24
C ALA A 80 -0.38 -5.25 0.25
N ALA A 81 -0.93 -4.25 -0.46
CA ALA A 81 -2.26 -3.72 -0.14
C ALA A 81 -3.32 -4.82 -0.25
N LEU A 82 -3.35 -5.54 -1.37
CA LEU A 82 -4.32 -6.60 -1.61
C LEU A 82 -4.18 -7.77 -0.65
N ARG A 83 -2.95 -8.27 -0.45
CA ARG A 83 -2.71 -9.60 0.17
C ARG A 83 -2.30 -9.52 1.63
N GLU A 84 -1.63 -8.45 2.05
CA GLU A 84 -1.18 -8.29 3.44
C GLU A 84 -2.13 -7.41 4.25
N CYS A 85 -2.74 -6.41 3.62
CA CYS A 85 -3.66 -5.48 4.29
C CYS A 85 -5.13 -5.70 3.93
N ASN A 86 -5.45 -6.52 2.91
CA ASN A 86 -6.81 -6.73 2.39
C ASN A 86 -7.51 -5.44 1.92
N ILE A 87 -6.73 -4.52 1.36
CA ILE A 87 -7.18 -3.22 0.87
C ILE A 87 -7.37 -3.27 -0.64
N LYS A 88 -8.58 -2.96 -1.10
CA LYS A 88 -8.92 -2.83 -2.52
C LYS A 88 -9.74 -1.58 -2.84
N GLN A 89 -10.76 -1.30 -2.03
CA GLN A 89 -11.74 -0.24 -2.31
C GLN A 89 -11.37 1.12 -1.74
N ALA A 90 -10.73 1.18 -0.56
CA ALA A 90 -10.43 2.44 0.10
C ALA A 90 -9.63 3.44 -0.76
N PRO A 91 -8.56 3.05 -1.48
CA PRO A 91 -7.84 3.97 -2.37
C PRO A 91 -8.72 4.52 -3.48
N ARG A 92 -9.55 3.65 -4.09
CA ARG A 92 -10.45 4.02 -5.18
C ARG A 92 -11.54 4.98 -4.74
N GLN A 93 -12.09 4.78 -3.54
CA GLN A 93 -13.09 5.70 -2.97
C GLN A 93 -12.52 7.11 -2.77
N LEU A 94 -11.28 7.22 -2.28
CA LEU A 94 -10.61 8.51 -2.14
C LEU A 94 -10.31 9.14 -3.50
N LEU A 95 -9.80 8.36 -4.47
CA LEU A 95 -9.51 8.86 -5.81
C LEU A 95 -10.78 9.34 -6.53
N ALA A 96 -11.89 8.60 -6.43
CA ALA A 96 -13.16 8.96 -7.03
C ALA A 96 -13.78 10.24 -6.45
N ALA A 97 -13.41 10.62 -5.22
CA ALA A 97 -13.84 11.86 -4.57
C ALA A 97 -12.98 13.08 -4.94
N VAL A 98 -11.82 12.89 -5.61
CA VAL A 98 -10.96 14.01 -6.02
C VAL A 98 -11.64 14.78 -7.15
N ALA A 99 -11.95 16.06 -6.91
CA ALA A 99 -12.65 16.86 -7.91
C ALA A 99 -11.77 17.09 -9.14
N GLY A 100 -12.32 16.77 -10.32
CA GLY A 100 -11.66 16.90 -11.62
C GLY A 100 -10.84 15.68 -12.06
N LEU A 101 -10.70 14.66 -11.20
CA LEU A 101 -9.92 13.47 -11.49
C LEU A 101 -10.79 12.46 -12.26
N GLU A 102 -10.24 11.94 -13.36
CA GLU A 102 -10.81 10.80 -14.09
C GLU A 102 -10.03 9.53 -13.71
N LEU A 103 -10.66 8.61 -12.99
CA LEU A 103 -10.04 7.33 -12.64
C LEU A 103 -10.31 6.31 -13.74
N VAL A 104 -9.24 5.78 -14.35
CA VAL A 104 -9.30 4.68 -15.32
C VAL A 104 -8.61 3.44 -14.76
N GLU A 105 -9.29 2.29 -14.81
CA GLU A 105 -8.73 1.04 -14.29
C GLU A 105 -7.61 0.51 -15.20
N LEU A 106 -6.58 -0.04 -14.56
CA LEU A 106 -5.43 -0.64 -15.21
C LEU A 106 -5.77 -2.07 -15.67
N ASN A 107 -5.33 -2.47 -16.85
CA ASN A 107 -5.40 -3.89 -17.22
C ASN A 107 -4.50 -4.74 -16.30
N ASP A 108 -4.98 -5.93 -15.93
CA ASP A 108 -4.30 -6.82 -14.98
C ASP A 108 -3.90 -6.12 -13.68
N VAL A 109 -4.80 -5.29 -13.13
CA VAL A 109 -4.51 -4.39 -12.01
C VAL A 109 -3.91 -5.11 -10.79
N GLU A 110 -4.36 -6.34 -10.50
CA GLU A 110 -3.95 -7.14 -9.35
C GLU A 110 -2.63 -7.92 -9.54
N THR A 111 -2.09 -7.92 -10.76
CA THR A 111 -0.81 -8.57 -11.05
C THR A 111 0.33 -7.79 -10.40
N CYS A 112 1.24 -8.47 -9.71
CA CYS A 112 2.39 -7.87 -9.04
C CYS A 112 3.29 -7.15 -10.06
N CYS A 113 3.87 -6.01 -9.67
CA CYS A 113 4.82 -5.25 -10.50
C CYS A 113 6.19 -5.93 -10.63
N GLY A 114 6.57 -6.82 -9.71
CA GLY A 114 7.86 -7.53 -9.77
C GLY A 114 8.87 -7.09 -8.71
N PHE A 115 8.67 -5.98 -8.00
CA PHE A 115 9.69 -5.43 -7.09
C PHE A 115 10.15 -6.43 -6.01
N GLY A 116 9.26 -6.87 -5.12
CA GLY A 116 9.50 -7.94 -4.14
C GLY A 116 10.82 -7.91 -3.34
N GLY A 117 11.50 -6.75 -3.24
CA GLY A 117 12.82 -6.57 -2.64
C GLY A 117 13.87 -7.54 -3.14
N THR A 118 14.12 -8.62 -2.38
CA THR A 118 15.09 -9.65 -2.74
C THR A 118 14.71 -10.40 -4.02
N PHE A 119 13.42 -10.49 -4.35
CA PHE A 119 12.98 -11.13 -5.60
C PHE A 119 13.53 -10.38 -6.83
N ALA A 120 13.40 -9.06 -6.90
CA ALA A 120 13.95 -8.28 -8.02
C ALA A 120 15.46 -8.45 -8.19
N VAL A 121 16.19 -8.57 -7.08
CA VAL A 121 17.65 -8.75 -7.13
C VAL A 121 18.04 -10.17 -7.55
N LYS A 122 17.35 -11.20 -7.04
CA LYS A 122 17.70 -12.61 -7.31
C LYS A 122 17.20 -13.11 -8.66
N PHE A 123 16.09 -12.55 -9.14
CA PHE A 123 15.40 -12.98 -10.34
C PHE A 123 15.16 -11.79 -11.27
N GLU A 124 16.20 -10.98 -11.48
CA GLU A 124 16.15 -9.75 -12.28
C GLU A 124 15.42 -9.91 -13.61
N PRO A 125 15.71 -10.91 -14.47
CA PRO A 125 15.02 -11.02 -15.76
C PRO A 125 13.51 -11.24 -15.63
N ILE A 126 13.06 -11.93 -14.57
CA ILE A 126 11.64 -12.17 -14.33
C ILE A 126 11.00 -10.90 -13.77
N SER A 127 11.65 -10.23 -12.83
CA SER A 127 11.18 -8.97 -12.26
C SER A 127 11.01 -7.89 -13.32
N VAL A 128 11.99 -7.72 -14.20
CA VAL A 128 11.94 -6.74 -15.29
C VAL A 128 10.78 -7.06 -16.23
N ALA A 129 10.62 -8.32 -16.65
CA ALA A 129 9.49 -8.70 -17.51
C ALA A 129 8.11 -8.43 -16.87
N MET A 130 7.98 -8.60 -15.54
CA MET A 130 6.76 -8.24 -14.81
C MET A 130 6.53 -6.72 -14.77
N GLY A 131 7.60 -5.95 -14.57
CA GLY A 131 7.57 -4.49 -14.59
C GLY A 131 7.20 -3.95 -15.97
N ASP A 132 7.82 -4.45 -17.03
CA ASP A 132 7.55 -4.07 -18.43
C ASP A 132 6.08 -4.28 -18.78
N GLN A 133 5.51 -5.45 -18.43
CA GLN A 133 4.08 -5.72 -18.65
C GLN A 133 3.18 -4.73 -17.90
N LYS A 134 3.60 -4.29 -16.71
CA LYS A 134 2.85 -3.30 -15.91
C LYS A 134 2.93 -1.91 -16.54
N ILE A 135 4.10 -1.53 -17.05
CA ILE A 135 4.32 -0.27 -17.77
C ILE A 135 3.49 -0.25 -19.06
N ASP A 136 3.49 -1.34 -19.84
CA ASP A 136 2.69 -1.45 -21.06
C ASP A 136 1.20 -1.24 -20.77
N ASN A 137 0.68 -1.88 -19.72
CA ASN A 137 -0.71 -1.69 -19.30
C ASN A 137 -0.98 -0.25 -18.83
N ALA A 138 -0.03 0.39 -18.15
CA ALA A 138 -0.17 1.77 -17.69
C ALA A 138 -0.19 2.75 -18.86
N VAL A 139 0.70 2.58 -19.84
CA VAL A 139 0.72 3.38 -21.07
C VAL A 139 -0.57 3.17 -21.88
N ALA A 140 -1.06 1.94 -21.98
CA ALA A 140 -2.30 1.62 -22.68
C ALA A 140 -3.56 2.22 -22.01
N SER A 141 -3.52 2.55 -20.72
CA SER A 141 -4.61 3.24 -20.02
C SER A 141 -4.78 4.70 -20.46
N HIS A 142 -3.76 5.28 -21.11
CA HIS A 142 -3.67 6.69 -21.48
C HIS A 142 -3.83 7.66 -20.29
N ALA A 143 -3.54 7.20 -19.07
CA ALA A 143 -3.54 8.05 -17.88
C ALA A 143 -2.31 8.97 -17.84
N ASP A 144 -2.49 10.16 -17.26
CA ASP A 144 -1.41 11.13 -17.04
C ASP A 144 -0.53 10.72 -15.84
N TYR A 145 -1.12 10.01 -14.87
CA TYR A 145 -0.44 9.56 -13.65
C TYR A 145 -0.79 8.12 -13.29
N LEU A 146 0.21 7.41 -12.77
CA LEU A 146 0.06 6.12 -12.09
C LEU A 146 0.10 6.34 -10.58
N VAL A 147 -0.94 5.89 -9.87
CA VAL A 147 -1.02 5.98 -8.40
C VAL A 147 -0.99 4.58 -7.80
N SER A 148 -0.34 4.44 -6.65
CA SER A 148 -0.37 3.21 -5.86
C SER A 148 -0.25 3.53 -4.37
N THR A 149 -0.65 2.61 -3.51
CA THR A 149 -0.49 2.69 -2.04
C THR A 149 0.89 2.24 -1.56
N ASP A 150 1.83 2.03 -2.47
CA ASP A 150 3.16 1.55 -2.14
C ASP A 150 4.23 2.19 -3.01
N MET A 151 5.13 2.94 -2.36
CA MET A 151 6.23 3.63 -3.03
C MET A 151 7.21 2.67 -3.69
N SER A 152 7.35 1.45 -3.15
CA SER A 152 8.25 0.46 -3.73
C SER A 152 7.78 -0.02 -5.10
N CYS A 153 6.46 -0.07 -5.34
CA CYS A 153 5.90 -0.38 -6.64
C CYS A 153 6.10 0.77 -7.64
N LEU A 154 6.09 2.03 -7.18
CA LEU A 154 6.28 3.21 -8.02
C LEU A 154 7.75 3.50 -8.34
N MET A 155 8.67 3.02 -7.51
CA MET A 155 10.12 3.11 -7.74
C MET A 155 10.61 2.05 -8.73
N HIS A 156 9.91 0.92 -8.82
CA HIS A 156 10.32 -0.24 -9.61
C HIS A 156 10.26 0.03 -11.10
#